data_AF-A0A8S2FFR6-F1
#
_entry.id   AF-A0A8S2FFR6-F1
#
_cell.length_a   1.000
_cell.length_b   1.000
_cell.length_c   1.000
_cell.angle_alpha   90.00
_cell.angle_beta   90.00
_cell.angle_gamma   90.00
#
_symmetry.space_group_name_H-M   'P 1'
#
loop_
_entity.id
_entity.type
_entity.pdbx_description
1 polymer ?
#
loop_
_entity_poly.entity_id
_entity_poly.type
_entity_poly.pdbx_seq_one_letter_code
_entity_poly.pdbx_strand_id
1 'polypeptide(L)'
;HCITDWNTFIDQNDQMTIELTELDTALRSVPYRVQNDGKMSDEIVKTIKNDVDLLETKLDALSRFATDLSQRTQETYMLENIQQLQIKFQTLKISLQDIVRKLAEGKSKYQIYSEYLNKFNSTIVNLDKNLKTIMDSVESFNKKATTIESIENALKSIQEIANQQPNVFRELQILIEMSDVLLEYAEDPTHFRDVIDSTREYQNQLFIRVNSTGNRLNDLIQRIMNLNSSITKIKNTFLRIEENLQQIRQPSSTNEEKEERLLLVQVVREILDENETQLRELTENVERFQPKISDIQDNIEEAWHKQNNFNLEVKTLETICRTDYSIFKECNESLQRFERALNQIEIDLKQIHQPYDDLIQVEELSNNLI
;
A
#
# COMPACT_ATOMS: atom_id res chain seq x y z
N HIS A 1 7.97 -93.45 -15.40
CA HIS A 1 8.26 -92.46 -14.34
C HIS A 1 9.23 -91.40 -14.82
N CYS A 2 10.49 -91.70 -15.18
CA CYS A 2 11.44 -90.68 -15.63
C CYS A 2 10.92 -89.76 -16.76
N ILE A 3 10.40 -90.32 -17.86
CA ILE A 3 9.83 -89.53 -18.98
C ILE A 3 8.65 -88.65 -18.54
N THR A 4 7.83 -89.12 -17.60
CA THR A 4 6.69 -88.36 -17.06
C THR A 4 7.16 -87.19 -16.19
N ASP A 5 8.18 -87.42 -15.35
CA ASP A 5 8.80 -86.38 -14.52
C ASP A 5 9.44 -85.30 -15.41
N TRP A 6 10.09 -85.72 -16.50
CA TRP A 6 10.66 -84.83 -17.52
C TRP A 6 9.62 -83.95 -18.22
N ASN A 7 8.52 -84.54 -18.72
CA ASN A 7 7.46 -83.76 -19.35
C ASN A 7 6.84 -82.78 -18.36
N THR A 8 6.66 -83.19 -17.10
CA THR A 8 6.16 -82.31 -16.03
C THR A 8 7.11 -81.13 -15.78
N PHE A 9 8.43 -81.38 -15.79
CA PHE A 9 9.42 -80.31 -15.65
C PHE A 9 9.33 -79.33 -16.82
N ILE A 10 9.24 -79.81 -18.07
CA ILE A 10 9.14 -78.97 -19.26
C ILE A 10 7.88 -78.09 -19.18
N ASP A 11 6.73 -78.69 -18.88
CA ASP A 11 5.46 -77.95 -18.75
C ASP A 11 5.52 -76.86 -17.67
N GLN A 12 6.10 -77.16 -16.51
CA GLN A 12 6.26 -76.20 -15.42
C GLN A 12 7.28 -75.09 -15.75
N ASN A 13 8.36 -75.44 -16.45
CA ASN A 13 9.38 -74.49 -16.90
C ASN A 13 8.82 -73.51 -17.94
N ASP A 14 8.02 -74.02 -18.89
CA ASP A 14 7.37 -73.20 -19.91
C ASP A 14 6.32 -72.27 -19.27
N GLN A 15 5.52 -72.79 -18.34
CA GLN A 15 4.56 -71.99 -17.57
C GLN A 15 5.26 -70.88 -16.76
N MET A 16 6.36 -71.19 -16.07
CA MET A 16 7.16 -70.19 -15.34
C MET A 16 7.72 -69.14 -16.29
N THR A 17 8.15 -69.53 -17.49
CA THR A 17 8.66 -68.60 -18.50
C THR A 17 7.58 -67.61 -18.95
N ILE A 18 6.35 -68.08 -19.15
CA ILE A 18 5.18 -67.26 -19.47
C ILE A 18 4.88 -66.29 -18.33
N GLU A 19 4.73 -66.81 -17.10
CA GLU A 19 4.38 -65.99 -15.92
C GLU A 19 5.44 -64.91 -15.64
N LEU A 20 6.74 -65.21 -15.80
CA LEU A 20 7.81 -64.19 -15.68
C LEU A 20 7.76 -63.13 -16.79
N THR A 21 7.26 -63.48 -17.97
CA THR A 21 7.10 -62.53 -19.09
C THR A 21 5.87 -61.64 -18.90
N GLU A 22 4.80 -62.19 -18.37
CA GLU A 22 3.61 -61.44 -17.93
C GLU A 22 3.98 -60.47 -16.80
N LEU A 23 4.76 -60.92 -15.82
CA LEU A 23 5.28 -60.05 -14.75
C LEU A 23 6.16 -58.91 -15.28
N ASP A 24 7.08 -59.17 -16.21
CA ASP A 24 7.88 -58.11 -16.86
C ASP A 24 6.97 -57.09 -17.57
N THR A 25 5.95 -57.57 -18.27
CA THR A 25 4.98 -56.72 -18.96
C THR A 25 4.18 -55.88 -17.96
N ALA A 26 3.72 -56.48 -16.86
CA ALA A 26 3.02 -55.81 -15.79
C ALA A 26 3.89 -54.73 -15.13
N LEU A 27 5.14 -55.05 -14.78
CA LEU A 27 6.11 -54.11 -14.20
C LEU A 27 6.37 -52.91 -15.11
N ARG A 28 6.50 -53.13 -16.43
CA ARG A 28 6.67 -52.04 -17.41
C ARG A 28 5.43 -51.17 -17.57
N SER A 29 4.25 -51.73 -17.30
CA SER A 29 2.98 -51.02 -17.38
C SER A 29 2.65 -50.19 -16.13
N VAL A 30 3.36 -50.38 -15.00
CA VAL A 30 3.13 -49.60 -13.79
C VAL A 30 3.43 -48.13 -14.07
N PRO A 31 2.44 -47.23 -13.95
CA PRO A 31 2.71 -45.81 -14.08
C PRO A 31 3.50 -45.37 -12.84
N TYR A 32 4.74 -44.92 -13.05
CA TYR A 32 5.63 -44.36 -12.03
C TYR A 32 5.19 -42.96 -11.57
N ARG A 33 3.88 -42.76 -11.46
CA ARG A 33 3.28 -41.44 -11.51
C ARG A 33 2.27 -41.23 -10.38
N VAL A 34 2.42 -40.11 -9.69
CA VAL A 34 1.52 -39.57 -8.67
C VAL A 34 0.30 -39.00 -9.39
N GLN A 35 -0.89 -39.45 -9.02
CA GLN A 35 -2.14 -38.87 -9.50
C GLN A 35 -2.33 -37.47 -8.90
N ASN A 36 -3.14 -36.64 -9.55
CA ASN A 36 -3.36 -35.25 -9.12
C ASN A 36 -3.93 -35.11 -7.69
N ASP A 37 -4.52 -36.17 -7.13
CA ASP A 37 -5.05 -36.22 -5.76
C ASP A 37 -4.08 -36.86 -4.74
N GLY A 38 -2.83 -37.12 -5.13
CA GLY A 38 -1.82 -37.74 -4.27
C GLY A 38 -2.00 -39.25 -4.10
N LYS A 39 -2.99 -39.87 -4.76
CA LYS A 39 -3.05 -41.32 -4.84
C LYS A 39 -1.95 -41.82 -5.77
N MET A 40 -1.39 -42.95 -5.38
CA MET A 40 -0.43 -43.70 -6.17
C MET A 40 -1.07 -45.01 -6.56
N SER A 41 -0.45 -45.68 -7.53
CA SER A 41 -0.72 -47.07 -7.93
C SER A 41 -0.39 -48.11 -6.83
N ASP A 42 -0.60 -47.78 -5.56
CA ASP A 42 -0.29 -48.60 -4.39
C ASP A 42 -0.98 -49.97 -4.48
N GLU A 43 -2.18 -50.02 -5.07
CA GLU A 43 -2.94 -51.25 -5.29
C GLU A 43 -2.35 -52.15 -6.40
N ILE A 44 -1.87 -51.55 -7.49
CA ILE A 44 -1.19 -52.26 -8.58
C ILE A 44 0.13 -52.85 -8.06
N VAL A 45 0.91 -52.04 -7.35
CA VAL A 45 2.20 -52.48 -6.77
C VAL A 45 2.00 -53.58 -5.74
N LYS A 46 0.96 -53.49 -4.91
CA LYS A 46 0.63 -54.54 -3.94
C LYS A 46 0.26 -55.85 -4.63
N THR A 47 -0.49 -55.78 -5.73
CA THR A 47 -0.86 -56.97 -6.54
C THR A 47 0.39 -57.61 -7.13
N ILE A 48 1.24 -56.81 -7.81
CA ILE A 48 2.49 -57.28 -8.41
C ILE A 48 3.43 -57.87 -7.35
N LYS A 49 3.49 -57.28 -6.15
CA LYS A 49 4.29 -57.82 -5.05
C LYS A 49 3.82 -59.21 -4.61
N ASN A 50 2.51 -59.41 -4.49
CA ASN A 50 1.97 -60.73 -4.17
C ASN A 50 2.31 -61.76 -5.27
N ASP A 51 2.25 -61.35 -6.54
CA ASP A 51 2.62 -62.21 -7.67
C ASP A 51 4.11 -62.59 -7.63
N VAL A 52 5.00 -61.64 -7.29
CA VAL A 52 6.43 -61.92 -7.08
C VAL A 52 6.66 -62.92 -5.95
N ASP A 53 6.00 -62.76 -4.81
CA ASP A 53 6.13 -63.67 -3.66
C ASP A 53 5.63 -65.09 -4.01
N LEU A 54 4.55 -65.20 -4.79
CA LEU A 54 4.01 -66.47 -5.30
C LEU A 54 4.98 -67.14 -6.29
N LEU A 55 5.53 -66.36 -7.24
CA LEU A 55 6.48 -66.85 -8.24
C LEU A 55 7.80 -67.29 -7.61
N GLU A 56 8.27 -66.61 -6.56
CA GLU A 56 9.44 -67.04 -5.77
C GLU A 56 9.22 -68.45 -5.21
N THR A 57 8.05 -68.68 -4.60
CA THR A 57 7.68 -69.98 -4.03
C THR A 57 7.60 -71.08 -5.10
N LYS A 58 7.00 -70.77 -6.27
CA LYS A 58 6.93 -71.72 -7.40
C LYS A 58 8.31 -72.02 -7.98
N LEU A 59 9.17 -71.02 -8.14
CA LEU A 59 10.52 -71.17 -8.68
C LEU A 59 11.41 -71.99 -7.74
N ASP A 60 11.30 -71.79 -6.43
CA ASP A 60 11.99 -72.61 -5.42
C ASP A 60 11.55 -74.08 -5.49
N ALA A 61 10.26 -74.34 -5.65
CA ALA A 61 9.73 -75.69 -5.81
C ALA A 61 10.24 -76.35 -7.11
N LEU A 62 10.21 -75.63 -8.23
CA LEU A 62 10.72 -76.09 -9.52
C LEU A 62 12.24 -76.34 -9.49
N SER A 63 13.01 -75.49 -8.80
CA SER A 63 14.46 -75.64 -8.63
C SER A 63 14.81 -76.90 -7.82
N ARG A 64 14.07 -77.19 -6.74
CA ARG A 64 14.21 -78.45 -5.99
C ARG A 64 13.85 -79.66 -6.86
N PHE A 65 12.79 -79.57 -7.64
CA PHE A 65 12.37 -80.64 -8.56
C PHE A 65 13.42 -80.92 -9.64
N ALA A 66 13.96 -79.87 -10.25
CA ALA A 66 15.05 -79.97 -11.24
C ALA A 66 16.32 -80.59 -10.64
N THR A 67 16.64 -80.26 -9.38
CA THR A 67 17.80 -80.81 -8.67
C THR A 67 17.65 -82.30 -8.41
N ASP A 68 16.49 -82.74 -7.91
CA ASP A 68 16.19 -84.17 -7.71
C ASP A 68 16.20 -84.95 -9.04
N LEU A 69 15.56 -84.40 -10.07
CA LEU A 69 15.51 -85.03 -11.39
C LEU A 69 16.90 -85.10 -12.04
N SER A 70 17.73 -84.06 -11.92
CA SER A 70 19.11 -84.05 -12.42
C SER A 70 19.98 -85.09 -11.71
N GLN A 71 19.85 -85.26 -10.39
CA GLN A 71 20.55 -86.31 -9.65
C GLN A 71 20.19 -87.73 -10.12
N ARG A 72 18.92 -87.94 -10.49
CA ARG A 72 18.43 -89.23 -10.99
C ARG A 72 18.81 -89.52 -12.45
N THR A 73 18.96 -88.48 -13.27
CA THR A 73 19.10 -88.60 -14.74
C THR A 73 20.49 -88.28 -15.26
N GLN A 74 21.33 -87.61 -14.44
CA GLN A 74 22.64 -87.08 -14.79
C GLN A 74 22.62 -86.00 -15.88
N GLU A 75 21.46 -85.46 -16.23
CA GLU A 75 21.36 -84.35 -17.19
C GLU A 75 21.47 -82.99 -16.48
N THR A 76 22.34 -82.12 -17.00
CA THR A 76 22.61 -80.79 -16.43
C THR A 76 21.78 -79.67 -17.07
N TYR A 77 21.21 -79.91 -18.25
CA TYR A 77 20.43 -78.92 -19.01
C TYR A 77 19.29 -78.29 -18.19
N MET A 78 18.59 -79.08 -17.37
CA MET A 78 17.52 -78.57 -16.49
C MET A 78 18.04 -77.55 -15.49
N LEU A 79 19.23 -77.76 -14.93
CA LEU A 79 19.84 -76.85 -13.96
C LEU A 79 20.22 -75.52 -14.62
N GLU A 80 20.70 -75.55 -15.87
CA GLU A 80 21.00 -74.35 -16.65
C GLU A 80 19.74 -73.52 -16.93
N ASN A 81 18.64 -74.17 -17.33
CA ASN A 81 17.35 -73.50 -17.54
C ASN A 81 16.83 -72.85 -16.24
N ILE A 82 16.89 -73.56 -15.12
CA ILE A 82 16.51 -73.00 -13.82
C ILE A 82 17.39 -71.82 -13.43
N GLN A 83 18.70 -71.89 -13.68
CA GLN A 83 19.60 -70.77 -13.41
C GLN A 83 19.22 -69.53 -14.25
N GLN A 84 18.84 -69.70 -15.52
CA GLN A 84 18.36 -68.60 -16.36
C GLN A 84 17.05 -67.99 -15.82
N LEU A 85 16.09 -68.83 -15.41
CA LEU A 85 14.84 -68.36 -14.79
C LEU A 85 15.10 -67.62 -13.48
N GLN A 86 16.02 -68.10 -12.64
CA GLN A 86 16.46 -67.44 -11.42
C GLN A 86 17.07 -66.07 -11.70
N ILE A 87 17.95 -65.94 -12.69
CA ILE A 87 18.54 -64.65 -13.08
C ILE A 87 17.45 -63.67 -13.56
N LYS A 88 16.52 -64.13 -14.40
CA LYS A 88 15.40 -63.32 -14.88
C LYS A 88 14.51 -62.86 -13.71
N PHE A 89 14.11 -63.78 -12.83
CA PHE A 89 13.32 -63.49 -11.65
C PHE A 89 13.99 -62.47 -10.72
N GLN A 90 15.29 -62.63 -10.44
CA GLN A 90 16.04 -61.68 -9.60
C GLN A 90 16.11 -60.28 -10.23
N THR A 91 16.25 -60.20 -11.56
CA THR A 91 16.23 -58.92 -12.27
C THR A 91 14.85 -58.23 -12.15
N LEU A 92 13.76 -58.99 -12.29
CA LEU A 92 12.40 -58.48 -12.08
C LEU A 92 12.16 -58.06 -10.63
N LYS A 93 12.67 -58.80 -9.65
CA LYS A 93 12.60 -58.46 -8.23
C LYS A 93 13.32 -57.14 -7.92
N ILE A 94 14.52 -56.93 -8.47
CA ILE A 94 15.27 -55.65 -8.37
C ILE A 94 14.48 -54.52 -9.03
N SER A 95 13.91 -54.78 -10.22
CA SER A 95 13.09 -53.78 -10.92
C SER A 95 11.90 -53.37 -10.06
N LEU A 96 11.13 -54.33 -9.51
CA LEU A 96 10.01 -54.05 -8.59
C LEU A 96 10.44 -53.21 -7.39
N GLN A 97 11.57 -53.55 -6.76
CA GLN A 97 12.10 -52.78 -5.62
C GLN A 97 12.42 -51.33 -6.01
N ASP A 98 12.97 -51.09 -7.20
CA ASP A 98 13.20 -49.75 -7.73
C ASP A 98 11.88 -48.99 -7.97
N ILE A 99 10.86 -49.65 -8.53
CA ILE A 99 9.52 -49.07 -8.70
C ILE A 99 8.95 -48.63 -7.34
N VAL A 100 8.95 -49.54 -6.35
CA VAL A 100 8.43 -49.28 -5.00
C VAL A 100 9.15 -48.09 -4.36
N ARG A 101 10.48 -48.03 -4.48
CA ARG A 101 11.28 -46.92 -3.97
C ARG A 101 10.89 -45.60 -4.62
N LYS A 102 10.84 -45.54 -5.96
CA LYS A 102 10.48 -44.32 -6.70
C LYS A 102 9.07 -43.84 -6.37
N LEU A 103 8.12 -44.76 -6.19
CA LEU A 103 6.77 -44.39 -5.78
C LEU A 103 6.73 -43.85 -4.34
N ALA A 104 7.44 -44.48 -3.40
CA ALA A 104 7.55 -43.95 -2.04
C ALA A 104 8.17 -42.54 -2.00
N GLU A 105 9.22 -42.30 -2.80
CA GLU A 105 9.85 -40.99 -2.95
C GLU A 105 8.90 -39.96 -3.56
N GLY A 106 8.22 -40.29 -4.66
CA GLY A 106 7.25 -39.41 -5.32
C GLY A 106 6.09 -39.03 -4.38
N LYS A 107 5.57 -39.98 -3.60
CA LYS A 107 4.50 -39.75 -2.62
C LYS A 107 4.94 -38.79 -1.52
N SER A 108 6.14 -39.01 -0.97
CA SER A 108 6.73 -38.14 0.05
C SER A 108 6.91 -36.71 -0.47
N LYS A 109 7.47 -36.55 -1.68
CA LYS A 109 7.65 -35.24 -2.33
C LYS A 109 6.31 -34.54 -2.58
N TYR A 110 5.29 -35.26 -3.05
CA TYR A 110 3.96 -34.70 -3.30
C TYR A 110 3.30 -34.24 -2.01
N GLN A 111 3.41 -35.03 -0.93
CA GLN A 111 2.87 -34.64 0.37
C GLN A 111 3.47 -33.32 0.85
N ILE A 112 4.80 -33.17 0.79
CA ILE A 112 5.50 -31.93 1.16
C ILE A 112 5.03 -30.76 0.29
N TYR A 113 4.93 -30.96 -1.02
CA TYR A 113 4.41 -29.95 -1.95
C TYR A 113 2.98 -29.53 -1.61
N SER A 114 2.08 -30.48 -1.38
CA SER A 114 0.67 -30.21 -1.05
C SER A 114 0.52 -29.45 0.26
N GLU A 115 1.28 -29.84 1.30
CA GLU A 115 1.30 -29.11 2.58
C GLU A 115 1.81 -27.68 2.39
N TYR A 116 2.86 -27.49 1.59
CA TYR A 116 3.41 -26.16 1.30
C TYR A 116 2.44 -25.31 0.46
N LEU A 117 1.81 -25.88 -0.57
CA LEU A 117 0.79 -25.24 -1.40
C LEU A 117 -0.38 -24.75 -0.54
N ASN A 118 -0.89 -25.60 0.35
CA ASN A 118 -1.99 -25.25 1.24
C ASN A 118 -1.62 -24.09 2.18
N LYS A 119 -0.40 -24.13 2.74
CA LYS A 119 0.12 -23.04 3.56
C LYS A 119 0.22 -21.74 2.75
N PHE A 120 0.82 -21.79 1.57
CA PHE A 120 0.95 -20.63 0.67
C PHE A 120 -0.42 -20.03 0.34
N ASN A 121 -1.37 -20.86 -0.08
CA ASN A 121 -2.73 -20.44 -0.40
C ASN A 121 -3.42 -19.78 0.81
N SER A 122 -3.24 -20.33 2.01
CA SER A 122 -3.77 -19.73 3.23
C SER A 122 -3.19 -18.34 3.50
N THR A 123 -1.89 -18.14 3.26
CA THR A 123 -1.23 -16.83 3.37
C THR A 123 -1.84 -15.84 2.38
N ILE A 124 -1.96 -16.20 1.09
CA ILE A 124 -2.54 -15.31 0.08
C ILE A 124 -3.98 -14.95 0.41
N VAL A 125 -4.80 -15.92 0.81
CA VAL A 125 -6.22 -15.69 1.17
C VAL A 125 -6.33 -14.74 2.37
N ASN A 126 -5.46 -14.88 3.37
CA ASN A 126 -5.43 -13.97 4.51
C ASN A 126 -5.04 -12.54 4.10
N LEU A 127 -4.03 -12.39 3.23
CA LEU A 127 -3.65 -11.07 2.70
C LEU A 127 -4.78 -10.44 1.89
N ASP A 128 -5.47 -11.20 1.05
CA ASP A 128 -6.61 -10.71 0.27
C ASP A 128 -7.78 -10.29 1.17
N LYS A 129 -8.08 -11.06 2.23
CA LYS A 129 -9.10 -10.69 3.23
C LYS A 129 -8.75 -9.39 3.95
N ASN A 130 -7.48 -9.20 4.31
CA ASN A 130 -7.01 -7.97 4.94
C ASN A 130 -7.13 -6.79 3.97
N LEU A 131 -6.70 -6.96 2.71
CA LEU A 131 -6.86 -5.95 1.67
C LEU A 131 -8.33 -5.57 1.48
N LYS A 132 -9.23 -6.54 1.41
CA LYS A 132 -10.67 -6.29 1.27
C LYS A 132 -11.21 -5.46 2.43
N THR A 133 -10.82 -5.77 3.66
CA THR A 133 -11.21 -5.00 4.86
C THR A 133 -10.74 -3.54 4.76
N ILE A 134 -9.53 -3.32 4.25
CA ILE A 134 -9.02 -1.96 4.03
C ILE A 134 -9.80 -1.25 2.92
N MET A 135 -10.04 -1.92 1.79
CA MET A 135 -10.82 -1.35 0.68
C MET A 135 -12.25 -0.98 1.10
N ASP A 136 -12.91 -1.83 1.91
CA ASP A 136 -14.24 -1.55 2.46
C ASP A 136 -14.21 -0.31 3.37
N SER A 137 -13.13 -0.15 4.15
CA SER A 137 -12.90 1.04 4.98
C SER A 137 -12.71 2.29 4.12
N VAL A 138 -11.91 2.20 3.05
CA VAL A 138 -11.68 3.30 2.09
C VAL A 138 -12.97 3.69 1.38
N GLU A 139 -13.80 2.73 0.99
CA GLU A 139 -15.11 3.03 0.38
C GLU A 139 -16.04 3.73 1.38
N SER A 140 -15.96 3.35 2.67
CA SER A 140 -16.76 3.98 3.72
C SER A 140 -16.39 5.44 3.97
N PHE A 141 -15.14 5.83 3.72
CA PHE A 141 -14.70 7.23 3.84
C PHE A 141 -15.52 8.15 2.93
N ASN A 142 -15.89 7.71 1.72
CA ASN A 142 -16.71 8.54 0.83
C ASN A 142 -18.16 8.70 1.29
N LYS A 143 -18.63 7.88 2.23
CA LYS A 143 -20.02 7.85 2.70
C LYS A 143 -20.21 8.61 4.01
N LYS A 144 -19.14 8.86 4.77
CA LYS A 144 -19.19 9.46 6.12
C LYS A 144 -18.02 10.42 6.31
N ALA A 145 -18.18 11.38 7.23
CA ALA A 145 -17.04 12.17 7.69
C ALA A 145 -15.97 11.22 8.25
N THR A 146 -14.72 11.44 7.84
CA THR A 146 -13.55 10.67 8.28
C THR A 146 -12.47 11.59 8.83
N THR A 147 -11.53 11.02 9.58
CA THR A 147 -10.37 11.73 10.09
C THR A 147 -9.14 11.47 9.22
N ILE A 148 -8.16 12.38 9.28
CA ILE A 148 -6.86 12.20 8.61
C ILE A 148 -6.16 10.94 9.15
N GLU A 149 -6.19 10.76 10.47
CA GLU A 149 -5.63 9.59 11.16
C GLU A 149 -6.20 8.26 10.62
N SER A 150 -7.49 8.22 10.29
CA SER A 150 -8.12 7.02 9.72
C SER A 150 -7.55 6.66 8.33
N ILE A 151 -7.27 7.67 7.51
CA ILE A 151 -6.68 7.50 6.18
C ILE A 151 -5.22 7.06 6.30
N GLU A 152 -4.46 7.65 7.21
CA GLU A 152 -3.07 7.28 7.50
C GLU A 152 -2.96 5.84 8.03
N ASN A 153 -3.86 5.45 8.92
CA ASN A 153 -3.95 4.07 9.42
C ASN A 153 -4.25 3.08 8.30
N ALA A 154 -5.18 3.40 7.39
CA ALA A 154 -5.46 2.56 6.22
C ALA A 154 -4.23 2.44 5.30
N LEU A 155 -3.49 3.53 5.09
CA LEU A 155 -2.26 3.52 4.28
C LEU A 155 -1.19 2.65 4.94
N LYS A 156 -1.00 2.77 6.25
CA LYS A 156 -0.05 1.95 7.00
C LYS A 156 -0.38 0.45 6.87
N SER A 157 -1.64 0.07 6.98
CA SER A 157 -2.06 -1.33 6.77
C SER A 157 -1.81 -1.82 5.33
N ILE A 158 -1.98 -0.96 4.32
CA ILE A 158 -1.58 -1.30 2.94
C ILE A 158 -0.07 -1.51 2.83
N GLN A 159 0.73 -0.64 3.46
CA GLN A 159 2.18 -0.77 3.47
C GLN A 159 2.63 -2.07 4.18
N GLU A 160 1.96 -2.48 5.25
CA GLU A 160 2.21 -3.75 5.92
C GLU A 160 1.99 -4.95 4.98
N ILE A 161 0.91 -4.93 4.16
CA ILE A 161 0.67 -5.96 3.13
C ILE A 161 1.74 -5.89 2.04
N ALA A 162 2.07 -4.69 1.55
CA ALA A 162 3.09 -4.50 0.51
C ALA A 162 4.48 -5.00 0.97
N ASN A 163 4.83 -4.81 2.24
CA ASN A 163 6.09 -5.28 2.81
C ASN A 163 6.19 -6.82 2.88
N GLN A 164 5.07 -7.55 2.77
CA GLN A 164 5.08 -9.01 2.65
C GLN A 164 5.38 -9.50 1.23
N GLN A 165 5.31 -8.63 0.21
CA GLN A 165 5.49 -9.01 -1.20
C GLN A 165 6.79 -9.80 -1.48
N PRO A 166 7.97 -9.40 -0.98
CA PRO A 166 9.20 -10.16 -1.22
C PRO A 166 9.16 -11.57 -0.63
N ASN A 167 8.55 -11.73 0.54
CA ASN A 167 8.40 -13.02 1.20
C ASN A 167 7.46 -13.93 0.39
N VAL A 168 6.31 -13.41 -0.04
CA VAL A 168 5.34 -14.17 -0.84
C VAL A 168 5.96 -14.57 -2.19
N PHE A 169 6.72 -13.70 -2.84
CA PHE A 169 7.42 -14.03 -4.08
C PHE A 169 8.43 -15.17 -3.88
N ARG A 170 9.20 -15.13 -2.79
CA ARG A 170 10.14 -16.20 -2.44
C ARG A 170 9.43 -17.52 -2.17
N GLU A 171 8.31 -17.50 -1.44
CA GLU A 171 7.52 -18.71 -1.18
C GLU A 171 6.93 -19.31 -2.46
N LEU A 172 6.45 -18.48 -3.40
CA LEU A 172 6.02 -18.95 -4.72
C LEU A 172 7.18 -19.59 -5.49
N GLN A 173 8.38 -19.01 -5.42
CA GLN A 173 9.55 -19.57 -6.09
C GLN A 173 9.92 -20.96 -5.54
N ILE A 174 9.84 -21.15 -4.22
CA ILE A 174 10.03 -22.48 -3.59
C ILE A 174 8.96 -23.46 -4.07
N LEU A 175 7.71 -23.01 -4.17
CA LEU A 175 6.61 -23.84 -4.66
C LEU A 175 6.81 -24.27 -6.13
N ILE A 176 7.36 -23.38 -6.96
CA ILE A 176 7.76 -23.67 -8.35
C ILE A 176 8.84 -24.75 -8.37
N GLU A 177 9.92 -24.58 -7.59
CA GLU A 177 11.01 -25.55 -7.50
C GLU A 177 10.51 -26.94 -7.04
N MET A 178 9.61 -26.98 -6.06
CA MET A 178 8.97 -28.23 -5.62
C MET A 178 8.11 -28.85 -6.74
N SER A 179 7.39 -28.03 -7.50
CA SER A 179 6.59 -28.51 -8.63
C SER A 179 7.46 -29.08 -9.75
N ASP A 180 8.61 -28.47 -10.04
CA ASP A 180 9.56 -28.93 -11.06
C ASP A 180 10.14 -30.32 -10.70
N VAL A 181 10.47 -30.53 -9.42
CA VAL A 181 10.92 -31.84 -8.92
C VAL A 181 9.83 -32.90 -9.05
N LEU A 182 8.55 -32.52 -8.98
CA LEU A 182 7.43 -33.44 -9.13
C LEU A 182 7.10 -33.80 -10.58
N LEU A 183 7.55 -33.02 -11.57
CA LEU A 183 7.26 -33.32 -12.98
C LEU A 183 7.79 -34.69 -13.42
N GLU A 184 8.90 -35.15 -12.83
CA GLU A 184 9.46 -36.49 -13.09
C GLU A 184 8.56 -37.63 -12.56
N TYR A 185 7.69 -37.31 -11.60
CA TYR A 185 6.79 -38.25 -10.94
C TYR A 185 5.32 -37.96 -11.25
N ALA A 186 4.99 -37.01 -12.13
CA ALA A 186 3.61 -36.57 -12.36
C ALA A 186 2.88 -37.44 -13.39
N GLU A 187 1.63 -37.84 -13.11
CA GLU A 187 0.75 -38.45 -14.13
C GLU A 187 0.54 -37.48 -15.28
N ASP A 188 0.13 -36.27 -14.91
CA ASP A 188 -0.10 -35.15 -15.79
C ASP A 188 0.78 -33.95 -15.36
N PRO A 189 1.90 -33.71 -16.05
CA PRO A 189 2.76 -32.56 -15.79
C PRO A 189 2.06 -31.20 -15.99
N THR A 190 0.96 -31.14 -16.75
CA THR A 190 0.25 -29.88 -17.01
C THR A 190 -0.52 -29.41 -15.79
N HIS A 191 -1.05 -30.33 -14.97
CA HIS A 191 -1.75 -30.01 -13.74
C HIS A 191 -0.92 -29.12 -12.79
N PHE A 192 0.35 -29.48 -12.54
CA PHE A 192 1.23 -28.70 -11.67
C PHE A 192 1.51 -27.31 -12.23
N ARG A 193 1.71 -27.20 -13.55
CA ARG A 193 1.92 -25.90 -14.22
C ARG A 193 0.69 -25.02 -14.11
N ASP A 194 -0.49 -25.57 -14.36
CA ASP A 194 -1.76 -24.84 -14.27
C ASP A 194 -2.03 -24.33 -12.85
N VAL A 195 -1.72 -25.14 -11.83
CA VAL A 195 -1.81 -24.73 -10.42
C VAL A 195 -0.85 -23.60 -10.11
N ILE A 196 0.42 -23.69 -10.55
CA ILE A 196 1.43 -22.65 -10.36
C ILE A 196 1.05 -21.36 -11.07
N ASP A 197 0.60 -21.44 -12.32
CA ASP A 197 0.23 -20.27 -13.12
C ASP A 197 -1.00 -19.58 -12.54
N SER A 198 -2.02 -20.34 -12.12
CA SER A 198 -3.19 -19.80 -11.43
C SER A 198 -2.81 -19.13 -10.11
N THR A 199 -1.90 -19.73 -9.35
CA THR A 199 -1.40 -19.20 -8.08
C THR A 199 -0.60 -17.91 -8.28
N ARG A 200 0.27 -17.88 -9.29
CA ARG A 200 1.05 -16.71 -9.69
C ARG A 200 0.15 -15.57 -10.15
N GLU A 201 -0.84 -15.86 -10.99
CA GLU A 201 -1.79 -14.86 -11.46
C GLU A 201 -2.57 -14.25 -10.28
N TYR A 202 -3.06 -15.09 -9.37
CA TYR A 202 -3.77 -14.61 -8.19
C TYR A 202 -2.88 -13.73 -7.29
N GLN A 203 -1.62 -14.12 -7.08
CA GLN A 203 -0.64 -13.30 -6.37
C GLN A 203 -0.43 -11.93 -7.05
N ASN A 204 -0.24 -11.92 -8.37
CA ASN A 204 -0.02 -10.69 -9.13
C ASN A 204 -1.23 -9.74 -9.02
N GLN A 205 -2.44 -10.26 -9.18
CA GLN A 205 -3.68 -9.49 -9.06
C GLN A 205 -3.85 -8.92 -7.64
N LEU A 206 -3.47 -9.68 -6.60
CA LEU A 206 -3.47 -9.18 -5.23
C LEU A 206 -2.57 -7.94 -5.11
N PHE A 207 -1.30 -8.03 -5.52
CA PHE A 207 -0.36 -6.91 -5.34
C PHE A 207 -0.63 -5.72 -6.27
N ILE A 208 -1.22 -5.94 -7.45
CA ILE A 208 -1.76 -4.85 -8.28
C ILE A 208 -2.83 -4.07 -7.49
N ARG A 209 -3.77 -4.77 -6.85
CA ARG A 209 -4.81 -4.14 -6.03
C ARG A 209 -4.24 -3.45 -4.80
N VAL A 210 -3.26 -4.04 -4.11
CA VAL A 210 -2.52 -3.40 -2.99
C VAL A 210 -1.91 -2.08 -3.45
N ASN A 211 -1.14 -2.09 -4.54
CA ASN A 211 -0.48 -0.89 -5.06
C ASN A 211 -1.48 0.18 -5.51
N SER A 212 -2.53 -0.21 -6.23
CA SER A 212 -3.57 0.74 -6.66
C SER A 212 -4.29 1.39 -5.47
N THR A 213 -4.55 0.63 -4.41
CA THR A 213 -5.19 1.14 -3.19
C THR A 213 -4.23 2.06 -2.42
N GLY A 214 -2.95 1.68 -2.32
CA GLY A 214 -1.91 2.52 -1.71
C GLY A 214 -1.73 3.85 -2.43
N ASN A 215 -1.69 3.85 -3.76
CA ASN A 215 -1.60 5.07 -4.57
C ASN A 215 -2.81 5.99 -4.35
N ARG A 216 -4.03 5.43 -4.34
CA ARG A 216 -5.24 6.20 -4.06
C ARG A 216 -5.20 6.85 -2.67
N LEU A 217 -4.74 6.13 -1.65
CA LEU A 217 -4.59 6.67 -0.29
C LEU A 217 -3.52 7.76 -0.22
N ASN A 218 -2.38 7.57 -0.87
CA ASN A 218 -1.35 8.60 -0.98
C ASN A 218 -1.87 9.88 -1.66
N ASP A 219 -2.60 9.74 -2.76
CA ASP A 219 -3.21 10.88 -3.45
C ASP A 219 -4.19 11.65 -2.56
N LEU A 220 -4.99 10.94 -1.76
CA LEU A 220 -5.88 11.55 -0.77
C LEU A 220 -5.09 12.34 0.28
N ILE A 221 -4.02 11.76 0.82
CA ILE A 221 -3.17 12.43 1.82
C ILE A 221 -2.53 13.68 1.21
N GLN A 222 -2.01 13.62 -0.01
CA GLN A 222 -1.40 14.78 -0.67
C GLN A 222 -2.41 15.92 -0.87
N ARG A 223 -3.65 15.59 -1.26
CA ARG A 223 -4.72 16.59 -1.37
C ARG A 223 -5.08 17.21 -0.01
N ILE A 224 -5.15 16.38 1.05
CA ILE A 224 -5.36 16.86 2.42
C ILE A 224 -4.23 17.80 2.87
N MET A 225 -2.97 17.45 2.58
CA MET A 225 -1.82 18.30 2.88
C MET A 225 -1.90 19.66 2.17
N ASN A 226 -2.34 19.68 0.92
CA ASN A 226 -2.54 20.93 0.18
C ASN A 226 -3.63 21.81 0.80
N LEU A 227 -4.76 21.21 1.21
CA LEU A 227 -5.83 21.92 1.92
C LEU A 227 -5.34 22.51 3.25
N ASN A 228 -4.61 21.72 4.04
CA ASN A 228 -4.01 22.16 5.30
C ASN A 228 -2.98 23.28 5.09
N SER A 229 -2.21 23.24 4.01
CA SER A 229 -1.28 24.33 3.65
C SER A 229 -2.04 25.64 3.39
N SER A 230 -3.16 25.59 2.65
CA SER A 230 -4.01 26.76 2.42
C SER A 230 -4.63 27.29 3.72
N ILE A 231 -5.15 26.41 4.58
CA ILE A 231 -5.65 26.80 5.91
C ILE A 231 -4.56 27.49 6.73
N THR A 232 -3.35 26.96 6.72
CA THR A 232 -2.22 27.52 7.46
C THR A 232 -1.85 28.91 6.96
N LYS A 233 -1.86 29.13 5.63
CA LYS A 233 -1.63 30.45 5.04
C LYS A 233 -2.68 31.47 5.51
N ILE A 234 -3.96 31.09 5.50
CA ILE A 234 -5.06 31.96 5.98
C ILE A 234 -4.91 32.24 7.48
N LYS A 235 -4.56 31.22 8.29
CA LYS A 235 -4.28 31.43 9.73
C LYS A 235 -3.13 32.41 9.96
N ASN A 236 -2.09 32.38 9.13
CA ASN A 236 -0.97 33.33 9.21
C ASN A 236 -1.37 34.74 8.78
N THR A 237 -2.21 34.91 7.76
CA THR A 237 -2.71 36.24 7.37
C THR A 237 -3.59 36.83 8.47
N PHE A 238 -4.35 36.02 9.19
CA PHE A 238 -5.08 36.46 10.38
C PHE A 238 -4.19 37.00 11.50
N LEU A 239 -3.02 36.39 11.75
CA LEU A 239 -2.07 36.91 12.73
C LEU A 239 -1.56 38.30 12.32
N ARG A 240 -1.25 38.49 11.03
CA ARG A 240 -0.83 39.80 10.50
C ARG A 240 -1.94 40.86 10.59
N ILE A 241 -3.19 40.49 10.31
CA ILE A 241 -4.35 41.37 10.51
C ILE A 241 -4.44 41.79 11.98
N GLU A 242 -4.28 40.84 12.90
CA GLU A 242 -4.35 41.08 14.34
C GLU A 242 -3.25 42.06 14.82
N GLU A 243 -2.03 41.92 14.31
CA GLU A 243 -0.92 42.86 14.56
C GLU A 243 -1.23 44.27 14.03
N ASN A 244 -1.72 44.38 12.79
CA ASN A 244 -2.09 45.66 12.19
C ASN A 244 -3.25 46.32 12.96
N LEU A 245 -4.25 45.54 13.38
CA LEU A 245 -5.34 46.03 14.22
C LEU A 245 -4.84 46.58 15.55
N GLN A 246 -3.87 45.92 16.18
CA GLN A 246 -3.24 46.45 17.40
C GLN A 246 -2.56 47.79 17.18
N GLN A 247 -1.90 48.00 16.04
CA GLN A 247 -1.31 49.30 15.68
C GLN A 247 -2.39 50.36 15.43
N ILE A 248 -3.46 50.00 14.70
CA ILE A 248 -4.60 50.91 14.45
C ILE A 248 -5.27 51.32 15.77
N ARG A 249 -5.33 50.44 16.78
CA ARG A 249 -5.93 50.75 18.09
C ARG A 249 -5.14 51.78 18.90
N GLN A 250 -3.85 52.00 18.61
CA GLN A 250 -3.05 52.97 19.36
C GLN A 250 -3.54 54.40 19.10
N PRO A 251 -3.61 55.26 20.13
CA PRO A 251 -3.98 56.66 19.96
C PRO A 251 -2.89 57.40 19.18
N SER A 252 -3.31 58.30 18.29
CA SER A 252 -2.44 59.14 17.47
C SER A 252 -2.59 60.61 17.86
N SER A 253 -1.45 61.29 18.00
CA SER A 253 -1.33 62.67 18.46
C SER A 253 -1.12 63.67 17.32
N THR A 254 -0.55 63.23 16.19
CA THR A 254 -0.27 64.09 15.03
C THR A 254 -1.21 63.80 13.85
N ASN A 255 -1.26 64.72 12.87
CA ASN A 255 -2.05 64.51 11.65
C ASN A 255 -1.49 63.35 10.80
N GLU A 256 -0.16 63.26 10.73
CA GLU A 256 0.58 62.23 10.00
C GLU A 256 0.28 60.84 10.57
N GLU A 257 0.30 60.68 11.90
CA GLU A 257 -0.06 59.42 12.57
C GLU A 257 -1.53 59.03 12.32
N LYS A 258 -2.44 60.01 12.24
CA LYS A 258 -3.87 59.75 11.93
C LYS A 258 -4.07 59.33 10.48
N GLU A 259 -3.34 59.95 9.55
CA GLU A 259 -3.34 59.58 8.13
C GLU A 259 -2.75 58.18 7.91
N GLU A 260 -1.64 57.86 8.58
CA GLU A 260 -1.03 56.53 8.56
C GLU A 260 -1.98 55.46 9.10
N ARG A 261 -2.70 55.73 10.21
CA ARG A 261 -3.73 54.82 10.73
C ARG A 261 -4.86 54.58 9.73
N LEU A 262 -5.31 55.61 9.01
CA LEU A 262 -6.32 55.46 7.95
C LEU A 262 -5.82 54.61 6.79
N LEU A 263 -4.56 54.80 6.36
CA LEU A 263 -3.93 53.95 5.34
C LEU A 263 -3.84 52.51 5.81
N LEU A 264 -3.44 52.27 7.07
CA LEU A 264 -3.34 50.93 7.63
C LEU A 264 -4.71 50.23 7.69
N VAL A 265 -5.79 50.96 8.00
CA VAL A 265 -7.17 50.44 7.92
C VAL A 265 -7.53 50.00 6.51
N GLN A 266 -7.14 50.77 5.47
CA GLN A 266 -7.36 50.40 4.07
C GLN A 266 -6.59 49.13 3.69
N VAL A 267 -5.31 49.05 4.07
CA VAL A 267 -4.48 47.85 3.86
C VAL A 267 -5.11 46.62 4.52
N VAL A 268 -5.61 46.75 5.76
CA VAL A 268 -6.26 45.63 6.45
C VAL A 268 -7.55 45.19 5.73
N ARG A 269 -8.34 46.13 5.18
CA ARG A 269 -9.52 45.80 4.37
C ARG A 269 -9.14 45.01 3.12
N GLU A 270 -8.13 45.43 2.39
CA GLU A 270 -7.66 44.73 1.19
C GLU A 270 -7.22 43.29 1.51
N ILE A 271 -6.49 43.09 2.61
CA ILE A 271 -6.09 41.75 3.08
C ILE A 271 -7.31 40.91 3.46
N LEU A 272 -8.33 41.51 4.10
CA LEU A 272 -9.56 40.80 4.45
C LEU A 272 -10.34 40.37 3.21
N ASP A 273 -10.48 41.23 2.20
CA ASP A 273 -11.18 40.90 0.95
C ASP A 273 -10.46 39.77 0.19
N GLU A 274 -9.12 39.78 0.17
CA GLU A 274 -8.32 38.69 -0.39
C GLU A 274 -8.53 37.38 0.38
N ASN A 275 -8.48 37.42 1.71
CA ASN A 275 -8.72 36.27 2.58
C ASN A 275 -10.14 35.69 2.39
N GLU A 276 -11.16 36.54 2.23
CA GLU A 276 -12.53 36.08 1.98
C GLU A 276 -12.62 35.29 0.68
N THR A 277 -11.94 35.78 -0.37
CA THR A 277 -11.86 35.10 -1.67
C THR A 277 -11.17 33.73 -1.52
N GLN A 278 -10.02 33.69 -0.84
CA GLN A 278 -9.29 32.44 -0.57
C GLN A 278 -10.13 31.45 0.27
N LEU A 279 -10.86 31.93 1.29
CA LEU A 279 -11.75 31.10 2.11
C LEU A 279 -12.91 30.53 1.31
N ARG A 280 -13.49 31.31 0.39
CA ARG A 280 -14.56 30.84 -0.49
C ARG A 280 -14.07 29.74 -1.43
N GLU A 281 -12.93 29.95 -2.09
CA GLU A 281 -12.28 28.93 -2.92
C GLU A 281 -11.95 27.67 -2.12
N LEU A 282 -11.42 27.83 -0.91
CA LEU A 282 -11.11 26.71 -0.02
C LEU A 282 -12.38 25.95 0.39
N THR A 283 -13.47 26.66 0.71
CA THR A 283 -14.77 26.07 1.04
C THR A 283 -15.30 25.24 -0.12
N GLU A 284 -15.30 25.80 -1.34
CA GLU A 284 -15.71 25.07 -2.55
C GLU A 284 -14.83 23.84 -2.82
N ASN A 285 -13.51 23.95 -2.61
CA ASN A 285 -12.59 22.83 -2.77
C ASN A 285 -12.88 21.71 -1.77
N VAL A 286 -13.22 22.04 -0.52
CA VAL A 286 -13.58 21.06 0.51
C VAL A 286 -14.96 20.44 0.28
N GLU A 287 -15.93 21.20 -0.23
CA GLU A 287 -17.23 20.66 -0.62
C GLU A 287 -17.12 19.63 -1.76
N ARG A 288 -16.21 19.87 -2.71
CA ARG A 288 -15.90 18.94 -3.80
C ARG A 288 -14.99 17.79 -3.37
N PHE A 289 -14.31 17.92 -2.24
CA PHE A 289 -13.40 16.90 -1.73
C PHE A 289 -14.19 15.70 -1.18
N GLN A 290 -13.88 14.51 -1.70
CA GLN A 290 -14.38 13.25 -1.18
C GLN A 290 -13.18 12.35 -0.88
N PRO A 291 -13.06 11.83 0.34
CA PRO A 291 -14.04 11.86 1.45
C PRO A 291 -14.11 13.18 2.23
N LYS A 292 -15.25 13.48 2.89
CA LYS A 292 -15.34 14.65 3.79
C LYS A 292 -14.46 14.45 5.03
N ILE A 293 -13.58 15.41 5.31
CA ILE A 293 -12.66 15.37 6.47
C ILE A 293 -13.16 16.33 7.55
N SER A 294 -13.61 15.82 8.69
CA SER A 294 -14.17 16.64 9.78
C SER A 294 -13.22 17.75 10.20
N ASP A 295 -11.95 17.41 10.42
CA ASP A 295 -10.96 18.34 10.95
C ASP A 295 -10.72 19.53 10.00
N ILE A 296 -10.82 19.29 8.68
CA ILE A 296 -10.68 20.36 7.67
C ILE A 296 -11.93 21.25 7.68
N GLN A 297 -13.12 20.66 7.82
CA GLN A 297 -14.38 21.40 7.89
C GLN A 297 -14.41 22.31 9.12
N ASP A 298 -14.07 21.77 10.30
CA ASP A 298 -14.03 22.53 11.56
C ASP A 298 -13.04 23.71 11.46
N ASN A 299 -11.86 23.50 10.87
CA ASN A 299 -10.87 24.55 10.66
C ASN A 299 -11.35 25.66 9.70
N ILE A 300 -12.13 25.32 8.68
CA ILE A 300 -12.71 26.30 7.75
C ILE A 300 -13.82 27.11 8.42
N GLU A 301 -14.67 26.46 9.21
CA GLU A 301 -15.71 27.13 9.99
C GLU A 301 -15.10 28.10 11.01
N GLU A 302 -14.07 27.67 11.74
CA GLU A 302 -13.29 28.54 12.65
C GLU A 302 -12.72 29.77 11.91
N ALA A 303 -12.15 29.55 10.72
CA ALA A 303 -11.58 30.63 9.91
C ALA A 303 -12.64 31.63 9.43
N TRP A 304 -13.81 31.15 9.01
CA TRP A 304 -14.94 32.02 8.65
C TRP A 304 -15.43 32.86 9.84
N HIS A 305 -15.52 32.26 11.03
CA HIS A 305 -15.87 33.00 12.24
C HIS A 305 -14.84 34.10 12.54
N LYS A 306 -13.55 33.82 12.42
CA LYS A 306 -12.48 34.80 12.64
C LYS A 306 -12.51 35.94 11.60
N GLN A 307 -12.70 35.61 10.32
CA GLN A 307 -12.87 36.58 9.22
C GLN A 307 -14.03 37.55 9.50
N ASN A 308 -15.20 37.04 9.90
CA ASN A 308 -16.37 37.86 10.19
C ASN A 308 -16.17 38.80 11.37
N ASN A 309 -15.48 38.34 12.43
CA ASN A 309 -15.15 39.16 13.58
C ASN A 309 -14.19 40.31 13.19
N PHE A 310 -13.15 40.03 12.39
CA PHE A 310 -12.25 41.08 11.91
C PHE A 310 -12.94 42.09 11.01
N ASN A 311 -13.83 41.66 10.11
CA ASN A 311 -14.62 42.55 9.27
C ASN A 311 -15.45 43.55 10.11
N LEU A 312 -16.08 43.06 11.19
CA LEU A 312 -16.85 43.91 12.11
C LEU A 312 -15.95 44.91 12.85
N GLU A 313 -14.78 44.46 13.30
CA GLU A 313 -13.83 45.30 14.03
C GLU A 313 -13.24 46.40 13.14
N VAL A 314 -12.77 46.05 11.94
CA VAL A 314 -12.20 47.01 10.97
C VAL A 314 -13.21 48.08 10.61
N LYS A 315 -14.47 47.72 10.38
CA LYS A 315 -15.55 48.68 10.12
C LYS A 315 -15.75 49.67 11.28
N THR A 316 -15.60 49.18 12.51
CA THR A 316 -15.70 50.01 13.72
C THR A 316 -14.51 50.96 13.83
N LEU A 317 -13.28 50.45 13.69
CA LEU A 317 -12.06 51.25 13.75
C LEU A 317 -11.96 52.29 12.63
N GLU A 318 -12.38 51.95 11.42
CA GLU A 318 -12.43 52.91 10.32
C GLU A 318 -13.35 54.09 10.63
N THR A 319 -14.52 53.82 11.21
CA THR A 319 -15.48 54.86 11.61
C THR A 319 -14.83 55.78 12.65
N ILE A 320 -14.11 55.21 13.62
CA ILE A 320 -13.37 55.96 14.64
C ILE A 320 -12.26 56.81 14.00
N CYS A 321 -11.39 56.22 13.18
CA CYS A 321 -10.28 56.92 12.55
C CYS A 321 -10.75 58.05 11.63
N ARG A 322 -11.82 57.85 10.85
CA ARG A 322 -12.40 58.91 10.00
C ARG A 322 -12.97 60.06 10.83
N THR A 323 -13.65 59.74 11.93
CA THR A 323 -14.22 60.75 12.83
C THR A 323 -13.10 61.55 13.51
N ASP A 324 -12.09 60.86 14.05
CA ASP A 324 -10.94 61.48 14.72
C ASP A 324 -10.12 62.36 13.77
N TYR A 325 -9.90 61.90 12.53
CA TYR A 325 -9.24 62.69 11.49
C TYR A 325 -10.06 63.94 11.10
N SER A 326 -11.38 63.81 10.93
CA SER A 326 -12.26 64.95 10.60
C SER A 326 -12.23 66.01 11.69
N ILE A 327 -12.39 65.60 12.96
CA ILE A 327 -12.34 66.52 14.12
C ILE A 327 -10.98 67.21 14.17
N PHE A 328 -9.89 66.45 14.01
CA PHE A 328 -8.55 67.03 14.05
C PHE A 328 -8.31 68.02 12.91
N LYS A 329 -8.76 67.70 11.70
CA LYS A 329 -8.68 68.59 10.54
C LYS A 329 -9.44 69.89 10.77
N GLU A 330 -10.66 69.82 11.30
CA GLU A 330 -11.46 71.01 11.67
C GLU A 330 -10.75 71.86 12.74
N CYS A 331 -10.16 71.22 13.77
CA CYS A 331 -9.37 71.90 14.79
C CYS A 331 -8.13 72.58 14.19
N ASN A 332 -7.40 71.91 13.31
CA ASN A 332 -6.21 72.45 12.67
C ASN A 332 -6.55 73.60 11.72
N GLU A 333 -7.61 73.50 10.94
CA GLU A 333 -8.12 74.60 10.11
C GLU A 333 -8.52 75.80 10.98
N SER A 334 -9.15 75.55 12.13
CA SER A 334 -9.50 76.59 13.11
C SER A 334 -8.27 77.25 13.71
N LEU A 335 -7.24 76.47 14.05
CA LEU A 335 -5.95 76.96 14.55
C LEU A 335 -5.27 77.83 13.50
N GLN A 336 -5.19 77.38 12.25
CA GLN A 336 -4.60 78.16 11.16
C GLN A 336 -5.37 79.46 10.88
N ARG A 337 -6.69 79.46 11.02
CA ARG A 337 -7.50 80.69 10.93
C ARG A 337 -7.16 81.64 12.08
N PHE A 338 -6.99 81.12 13.29
CA PHE A 338 -6.60 81.89 14.45
C PHE A 338 -5.18 82.46 14.31
N GLU A 339 -4.20 81.67 13.86
CA GLU A 339 -2.83 82.11 13.57
C GLU A 339 -2.81 83.20 12.49
N ARG A 340 -3.59 83.03 11.41
CA ARG A 340 -3.74 84.07 10.39
C ARG A 340 -4.32 85.36 10.97
N ALA A 341 -5.31 85.26 11.85
CA ALA A 341 -5.89 86.41 12.53
C ALA A 341 -4.88 87.10 13.46
N LEU A 342 -4.10 86.33 14.24
CA LEU A 342 -3.03 86.87 15.08
C LEU A 342 -1.95 87.57 14.25
N ASN A 343 -1.51 86.97 13.15
CA ASN A 343 -0.54 87.58 12.25
C ASN A 343 -1.08 88.87 11.63
N GLN A 344 -2.37 88.91 11.26
CA GLN A 344 -3.00 90.13 10.77
C GLN A 344 -3.05 91.22 11.85
N ILE A 345 -3.43 90.87 13.09
CA ILE A 345 -3.40 91.79 14.23
C ILE A 345 -1.98 92.33 14.45
N GLU A 346 -0.95 91.49 14.35
CA GLU A 346 0.45 91.91 14.48
C GLU A 346 0.84 92.91 13.37
N ILE A 347 0.43 92.66 12.12
CA ILE A 347 0.63 93.58 10.99
C ILE A 347 -0.09 94.90 11.24
N ASP A 348 -1.35 94.86 11.66
CA ASP A 348 -2.17 96.05 11.92
C ASP A 348 -1.56 96.89 13.06
N LEU A 349 -1.10 96.24 14.14
CA LEU A 349 -0.40 96.92 15.25
C LEU A 349 0.89 97.60 14.81
N LYS A 350 1.69 96.95 13.95
CA LYS A 350 2.90 97.55 13.36
C LYS A 350 2.56 98.78 12.52
N GLN A 351 1.50 98.73 11.72
CA GLN A 351 1.04 99.88 10.93
C GLN A 351 0.53 101.03 11.80
N ILE A 352 -0.13 100.74 12.93
CA ILE A 352 -0.57 101.76 13.89
C ILE A 352 0.60 102.41 14.63
N HIS A 353 1.69 101.66 14.88
CA HIS A 353 2.89 102.19 15.55
C HIS A 353 3.81 102.96 14.60
N GLN A 354 3.72 102.74 13.29
CA GLN A 354 4.55 103.40 12.28
C GLN A 354 4.49 104.96 12.33
N PRO A 355 3.32 105.60 12.46
CA PRO A 355 3.23 107.06 12.66
C PRO A 355 3.80 107.53 13.99
N TYR A 356 3.78 106.69 15.03
CA TYR A 356 4.38 106.99 16.34
C TYR A 356 5.90 106.92 16.27
N ASP A 357 6.45 105.93 15.58
CA ASP A 357 7.89 105.83 15.32
C ASP A 357 8.37 106.98 14.42
N ASP A 358 7.56 107.39 13.43
CA ASP A 358 7.83 108.57 12.58
C ASP A 358 7.75 109.87 13.41
N LEU A 359 6.83 109.98 14.37
CA LEU A 359 6.74 111.11 15.31
C LEU A 359 7.93 111.16 16.27
N ILE A 360 8.38 110.02 16.78
CA ILE A 360 9.57 109.91 17.63
C ILE A 360 10.83 110.28 16.83
N GLN A 361 10.96 109.86 15.57
CA GLN A 361 12.06 110.31 14.70
C GLN A 361 12.01 111.82 14.40
N VAL A 362 10.81 112.40 14.21
CA VAL A 362 10.64 113.85 14.07
C VAL A 362 11.02 114.58 15.36
N GLU A 363 10.70 114.03 16.53
CA GLU A 363 11.05 114.58 17.83
C GLU A 363 12.57 114.47 18.11
N GLU A 364 13.21 113.35 17.78
CA GLU A 364 14.67 113.17 17.85
C GLU A 364 15.43 114.05 16.85
N LEU A 365 14.92 114.24 15.63
CA LEU A 365 15.48 115.21 14.66
C LEU A 365 15.31 116.65 15.16
N SER A 366 14.20 116.96 15.84
CA SER A 366 13.99 118.28 16.44
C SER A 366 14.92 118.55 17.63
N ASN A 367 15.25 117.51 18.42
CA ASN A 367 16.17 117.61 19.56
C ASN A 367 17.65 117.65 19.14
N ASN A 368 18.01 117.21 17.93
CA ASN A 368 19.38 117.32 17.38
C ASN A 368 19.62 118.64 16.61
N LEU A 369 18.59 119.49 16.43
CA LEU A 369 18.65 120.79 15.76
C LEU A 369 18.71 121.99 16.73
N ILE A 370 18.79 121.71 18.04
CA ILE A 370 19.06 122.65 19.13
C ILE A 370 20.45 122.31 19.69
#